data_AF-A0A0H3AHI5-F1
#
_entry.id   AF-A0A0H3AHI5-F1
#
_cell.length_a   1.000
_cell.length_b   1.000
_cell.length_c   1.000
_cell.angle_alpha   90.00
_cell.angle_beta   90.00
_cell.angle_gamma   90.00
#
_symmetry.space_group_name_H-M   'P 1'
#
loop_
_entity.id
_entity.type
_entity.pdbx_description
1 polymer ?
#
loop_
_entity_poly.entity_id
_entity_poly.type
_entity_poly.pdbx_seq_one_letter_code
_entity_poly.pdbx_strand_id
1 'polypeptide(L)'
;MNKHETLLKAVGRLNFHHCFVLRTNSVTKMPVIEIANPYGAIAQRLMRDAVEVTELRHGTLNKMYVTKFCGCLVRWWSSECQQYVGNTVINSQENQHEKLSFWKTLQILRSWKYGKAHSYV
;
A
#
# COMPACT_ATOMS: atom_id res chain seq x y z
N MET A 1 -19.21 -14.32 -18.93
CA MET A 1 -19.17 -13.66 -17.61
C MET A 1 -19.02 -12.17 -17.85
N ASN A 2 -19.93 -11.35 -17.33
CA ASN A 2 -19.91 -9.90 -17.53
C ASN A 2 -18.70 -9.29 -16.82
N LYS A 3 -17.91 -8.45 -17.52
CA LYS A 3 -16.71 -7.81 -16.95
C LYS A 3 -17.05 -6.94 -15.73
N HIS A 4 -18.20 -6.29 -15.75
CA HIS A 4 -18.65 -5.45 -14.63
C HIS A 4 -19.01 -6.30 -13.40
N GLU A 5 -19.77 -7.38 -13.57
CA GLU A 5 -20.09 -8.29 -12.46
C GLU A 5 -18.83 -8.91 -11.84
N THR A 6 -17.87 -9.29 -12.69
CA THR A 6 -16.57 -9.84 -12.26
C THR A 6 -15.83 -8.82 -11.40
N LEU A 7 -15.73 -7.58 -11.87
CA LEU A 7 -15.08 -6.48 -11.17
C LEU A 7 -15.77 -6.17 -9.84
N LEU A 8 -17.09 -6.03 -9.83
CA LEU A 8 -17.87 -5.74 -8.61
C LEU A 8 -17.70 -6.85 -7.57
N LYS A 9 -17.74 -8.12 -8.00
CA LYS A 9 -17.51 -9.26 -7.11
C LYS A 9 -16.10 -9.27 -6.51
N ALA A 10 -15.08 -8.96 -7.31
CA ALA A 10 -13.71 -8.88 -6.85
C ALA A 10 -13.52 -7.72 -5.85
N VAL A 11 -14.02 -6.53 -6.19
CA VAL A 11 -13.99 -5.34 -5.32
C VAL A 11 -14.72 -5.60 -3.99
N GLY A 12 -15.92 -6.18 -4.04
CA GLY A 12 -16.69 -6.50 -2.82
C GLY A 12 -15.93 -7.45 -1.89
N ARG A 13 -15.25 -8.47 -2.45
CA ARG A 13 -14.43 -9.40 -1.66
C ARG A 13 -13.18 -8.75 -1.08
N LEU A 14 -12.51 -7.86 -1.83
CA LEU A 14 -11.36 -7.11 -1.32
C LEU A 14 -11.79 -6.18 -0.17
N ASN A 15 -12.89 -5.44 -0.34
CA ASN A 15 -13.43 -4.56 0.68
C ASN A 15 -13.90 -5.32 1.93
N PHE A 16 -14.48 -6.51 1.76
CA PHE A 16 -14.85 -7.39 2.87
C PHE A 16 -13.63 -7.79 3.72
N HIS A 17 -12.47 -7.93 3.10
CA HIS A 17 -11.19 -8.17 3.79
C HIS A 17 -10.43 -6.88 4.14
N HIS A 18 -11.12 -5.73 4.15
CA HIS A 18 -10.57 -4.42 4.47
C HIS A 18 -9.36 -3.99 3.62
N CYS A 19 -9.23 -4.52 2.40
CA CYS A 19 -8.29 -4.01 1.41
C CYS A 19 -8.84 -2.72 0.81
N PHE A 20 -8.05 -1.66 0.85
CA PHE A 20 -8.45 -0.37 0.29
C PHE A 20 -8.21 -0.35 -1.23
N VAL A 21 -9.28 -0.24 -2.00
CA VAL A 21 -9.22 -0.13 -3.47
C VAL A 21 -8.92 1.32 -3.85
N LEU A 22 -7.81 1.54 -4.55
CA LEU A 22 -7.36 2.85 -5.04
C LEU A 22 -8.02 3.20 -6.37
N ARG A 23 -8.06 2.24 -7.30
CA ARG A 23 -8.56 2.44 -8.66
C ARG A 23 -8.98 1.11 -9.28
N THR A 24 -9.93 1.17 -10.21
CA THR A 24 -10.29 0.05 -11.09
C THR A 24 -10.18 0.47 -12.55
N ASN A 25 -9.74 -0.45 -13.42
CA ASN A 25 -9.72 -0.28 -14.86
C ASN A 25 -10.35 -1.50 -15.53
N SER A 26 -11.48 -1.30 -16.21
CA SER A 26 -12.24 -2.35 -16.89
C SER A 26 -12.02 -2.39 -18.41
N VAL A 27 -11.25 -1.45 -18.97
CA VAL A 27 -10.99 -1.31 -20.42
C VAL A 27 -10.18 -2.50 -20.94
N THR A 28 -9.27 -3.01 -20.12
CA THR A 28 -8.40 -4.14 -20.46
C THR A 28 -9.17 -5.45 -20.64
N LYS A 29 -8.54 -6.44 -21.31
CA LYS A 29 -9.12 -7.78 -21.50
C LYS A 29 -9.47 -8.43 -20.16
N MET A 30 -8.57 -8.31 -19.18
CA MET A 30 -8.80 -8.67 -17.78
C MET A 30 -8.84 -7.39 -16.95
N PRO A 31 -9.93 -7.10 -16.21
CA PRO A 31 -10.01 -5.90 -15.39
C PRO A 31 -8.88 -5.84 -14.37
N VAL A 32 -8.35 -4.64 -14.15
CA VAL A 32 -7.26 -4.35 -13.21
C VAL A 32 -7.83 -3.61 -12.00
N ILE A 33 -7.44 -4.03 -10.81
CA ILE A 33 -7.77 -3.41 -9.53
C ILE A 33 -6.45 -3.02 -8.88
N GLU A 34 -6.28 -1.74 -8.61
CA GLU A 34 -5.20 -1.22 -7.79
C GLU A 34 -5.67 -1.12 -6.35
N ILE A 35 -4.89 -1.70 -5.44
CA ILE A 35 -5.15 -1.64 -4.00
C ILE A 35 -3.96 -1.03 -3.26
N ALA A 36 -4.22 -0.49 -2.07
CA ALA A 36 -3.17 -0.23 -1.11
C ALA A 36 -2.54 -1.55 -0.63
N ASN A 37 -1.36 -1.48 -0.01
CA ASN A 37 -0.65 -2.66 0.49
C ASN A 37 -1.59 -3.52 1.37
N PRO A 38 -1.91 -4.77 0.97
CA PRO A 38 -2.86 -5.61 1.69
C PRO A 38 -2.28 -6.05 3.04
N TYR A 39 -3.16 -6.27 4.02
CA TYR A 39 -2.77 -6.76 5.35
C TYR A 39 -3.63 -7.95 5.80
N GLY A 40 -3.21 -8.64 6.85
CA GLY A 40 -3.94 -9.77 7.42
C GLY A 40 -4.00 -11.00 6.52
N ALA A 41 -5.05 -11.81 6.67
CA ALA A 41 -5.19 -13.10 5.99
C ALA A 41 -5.27 -12.99 4.46
N ILE A 42 -5.87 -11.92 3.95
CA ILE A 42 -5.95 -11.69 2.49
C ILE A 42 -4.58 -11.37 1.90
N ALA A 43 -3.69 -10.70 2.64
CA ALA A 43 -2.33 -10.43 2.18
C ALA A 43 -1.55 -11.72 1.93
N GLN A 44 -1.62 -12.68 2.85
CA GLN A 44 -0.97 -13.98 2.67
C GLN A 44 -1.48 -14.72 1.44
N ARG A 45 -2.79 -14.64 1.17
CA ARG A 45 -3.39 -15.23 -0.02
C ARG A 45 -2.91 -14.54 -1.29
N LEU A 46 -2.97 -13.21 -1.34
CA LEU A 46 -2.58 -12.45 -2.51
C LEU A 46 -1.07 -12.59 -2.79
N MET A 47 -0.23 -12.59 -1.76
CA MET A 47 1.22 -12.74 -1.87
C MET A 47 1.65 -14.12 -2.34
N ARG A 48 0.93 -15.19 -1.97
CA ARG A 48 1.24 -16.57 -2.39
C ARG A 48 1.27 -16.72 -3.91
N ASP A 49 0.33 -16.06 -4.58
CA ASP A 49 0.15 -16.13 -6.03
C ASP A 49 0.64 -14.85 -6.72
N ALA A 50 1.36 -13.98 -6.01
CA ALA A 50 1.84 -12.71 -6.55
C ALA A 50 3.11 -12.91 -7.37
N VAL A 51 3.16 -12.22 -8.50
CA VAL A 51 4.37 -12.01 -9.29
C VAL A 51 4.93 -10.63 -8.92
N GLU A 52 6.21 -10.59 -8.59
CA GLU A 52 6.95 -9.35 -8.38
C GLU A 52 7.35 -8.76 -9.75
N VAL A 53 7.03 -7.48 -9.96
CA VAL A 53 7.38 -6.70 -11.14
C VAL A 53 8.17 -5.49 -10.68
N THR A 54 9.41 -5.37 -11.15
CA THR A 54 10.29 -4.24 -10.84
C THR A 54 10.40 -3.30 -12.03
N GLU A 55 10.22 -2.00 -11.81
CA GLU A 55 10.31 -0.97 -12.83
C GLU A 55 11.29 0.13 -12.39
N LEU A 56 12.34 0.38 -13.18
CA LEU A 56 13.26 1.49 -12.96
C LEU A 56 12.70 2.76 -13.62
N ARG A 57 12.35 3.77 -12.81
CA ARG A 57 11.94 5.09 -13.29
C ARG A 57 12.78 6.18 -12.65
N HIS A 58 13.43 7.00 -13.47
CA HIS A 58 14.24 8.14 -13.01
C HIS A 58 15.25 7.78 -11.90
N GLY A 59 15.94 6.64 -12.05
CA GLY A 59 16.87 6.17 -11.03
C GLY A 59 16.19 5.67 -9.74
N THR A 60 14.88 5.41 -9.73
CA THR A 60 14.19 4.75 -8.62
C THR A 60 13.65 3.41 -9.11
N LEU A 61 14.05 2.32 -8.46
CA LEU A 61 13.46 1.01 -8.70
C LEU A 61 12.20 0.90 -7.84
N ASN A 62 11.07 0.87 -8.52
CA ASN A 62 9.77 0.64 -7.92
C ASN A 62 9.44 -0.83 -8.04
N LYS A 63 8.99 -1.41 -6.93
CA LYS A 63 8.54 -2.81 -6.88
C LYS A 63 7.02 -2.83 -6.79
N MET A 64 6.38 -3.62 -7.65
CA MET A 64 4.94 -3.86 -7.68
C MET A 64 4.66 -5.34 -7.59
N TYR A 65 3.62 -5.70 -6.85
CA TYR A 65 3.09 -7.06 -6.82
C TYR A 65 1.84 -7.14 -7.67
N VAL A 66 1.71 -8.21 -8.45
CA VAL A 66 0.56 -8.44 -9.32
C VAL A 66 0.09 -9.88 -9.15
N THR A 67 -1.21 -10.09 -8.92
CA THR A 67 -1.79 -11.43 -8.83
C THR A 67 -3.17 -11.50 -9.49
N LYS A 68 -3.68 -12.71 -9.72
CA LYS A 68 -5.06 -12.92 -10.17
C LYS A 68 -5.97 -13.15 -8.96
N PHE A 69 -7.07 -12.42 -8.90
CA PHE A 69 -8.07 -12.59 -7.86
C PHE A 69 -9.48 -12.44 -8.43
N CYS A 70 -10.31 -13.46 -8.24
CA CYS A 70 -11.71 -13.46 -8.69
C CYS A 70 -11.92 -13.09 -10.17
N GLY A 71 -10.97 -13.42 -11.05
CA GLY A 71 -11.04 -13.10 -12.48
C GLY A 71 -10.54 -11.69 -12.85
N CYS A 72 -9.94 -10.95 -11.91
CA CYS A 72 -9.28 -9.66 -12.13
C CYS A 72 -7.77 -9.76 -11.89
N LEU A 73 -6.99 -8.84 -12.47
CA LEU A 73 -5.65 -8.53 -12.00
C LEU A 73 -5.78 -7.63 -10.78
N VAL A 74 -5.12 -7.98 -9.69
CA VAL A 74 -4.95 -7.12 -8.52
C VAL A 74 -3.49 -6.73 -8.45
N ARG A 75 -3.21 -5.44 -8.28
CA ARG A 75 -1.84 -4.93 -8.17
C ARG A 75 -1.70 -3.92 -7.04
N TRP A 76 -0.55 -3.93 -6.39
CA TRP A 76 -0.18 -2.96 -5.36
C TRP A 76 1.32 -2.71 -5.36
N TRP A 77 1.71 -1.51 -4.97
CA TRP A 77 3.11 -1.16 -4.79
C TRP A 77 3.66 -1.79 -3.52
N SER A 78 4.92 -2.22 -3.58
CA SER A 78 5.69 -2.49 -2.38
C SER A 78 5.82 -1.19 -1.58
N SER A 79 5.81 -1.30 -0.26
CA SER A 79 6.20 -0.20 0.62
C SER A 79 7.71 0.12 0.54
N GLU A 80 8.49 -0.75 -0.12
CA GLU A 80 9.91 -0.56 -0.34
C GLU A 80 10.16 0.07 -1.71
N CYS A 81 10.68 1.29 -1.71
CA CYS A 81 11.30 1.90 -2.87
C CYS A 81 12.83 1.86 -2.71
N GLN A 82 13.53 1.62 -3.81
CA GLN A 82 14.99 1.64 -3.81
C GLN A 82 15.47 2.75 -4.74
N GLN A 83 16.25 3.69 -4.24
CA GLN A 83 16.92 4.70 -5.06
C GLN A 83 18.21 4.11 -5.62
N TYR A 84 18.36 4.19 -6.93
CA TYR A 84 19.53 3.77 -7.69
C TYR A 84 20.34 5.01 -8.08
N VAL A 85 21.54 5.14 -7.50
CA VAL A 85 22.51 6.19 -7.86
C VAL A 85 23.77 5.50 -8.36
N GLY A 86 23.89 5.32 -9.68
CA GLY A 86 24.98 4.52 -10.26
C GLY A 86 24.93 3.04 -9.82
N ASN A 87 26.10 2.37 -9.74
CA ASN A 87 26.21 0.95 -9.35
C ASN A 87 25.78 0.65 -7.90
N THR A 88 25.19 1.61 -7.18
CA THR A 88 24.82 1.49 -5.77
C THR A 88 23.33 1.69 -5.58
N VAL A 89 22.70 0.74 -4.88
CA VAL A 89 21.27 0.73 -4.53
C VAL A 89 21.12 1.19 -3.08
N ILE A 90 20.27 2.19 -2.84
CA ILE A 90 19.94 2.71 -1.51
C ILE A 90 18.49 2.34 -1.21
N ASN A 91 18.26 1.53 -0.17
CA ASN A 91 16.92 1.16 0.26
C ASN A 91 16.33 2.25 1.15
N SER A 92 15.15 2.80 0.80
CA SER A 92 14.35 3.57 1.75
C SER A 92 13.37 2.62 2.45
N GLN A 93 13.84 1.90 3.48
CA GLN A 93 12.90 1.30 4.43
C GLN A 93 12.47 2.38 5.42
N GLU A 94 11.15 2.58 5.59
CA GLU A 94 10.64 3.33 6.74
C GLU A 94 11.05 2.56 8.00
N ASN A 95 12.11 3.03 8.64
CA ASN A 95 12.64 2.43 9.85
C ASN A 95 11.55 2.47 10.93
N GLN A 96 11.04 1.32 11.40
CA GLN A 96 9.97 1.29 12.41
C GLN A 96 10.34 2.09 13.68
N HIS A 97 11.65 2.26 13.91
CA HIS A 97 12.22 3.07 14.98
C HIS A 97 11.90 4.58 14.83
N GLU A 98 11.78 5.10 13.61
CA GLU A 98 11.42 6.49 13.33
C GLU A 98 9.92 6.75 13.46
N LYS A 99 9.06 5.75 13.18
CA LYS A 99 7.63 5.86 13.49
C LYS A 99 7.39 6.00 14.99
N LEU A 100 8.04 5.17 15.80
CA LEU A 100 7.92 5.24 17.27
C LEU A 100 8.42 6.58 17.82
N SER A 101 9.51 7.13 17.28
CA SER A 101 10.00 8.45 17.69
C SER A 101 9.08 9.57 17.24
N PHE A 102 8.53 9.52 16.02
CA PHE A 102 7.56 10.49 15.51
C PHE A 102 6.27 10.50 16.34
N TRP A 103 5.72 9.33 16.68
CA TRP A 103 4.52 9.22 17.54
C TRP A 103 4.78 9.72 18.97
N LYS A 104 5.96 9.42 19.55
CA LYS A 104 6.36 9.99 20.85
C LYS A 104 6.46 11.52 20.78
N THR A 105 7.08 12.06 19.75
CA THR A 105 7.19 13.51 19.53
C THR A 105 5.82 14.17 19.35
N LEU A 106 4.91 13.53 18.61
CA LEU A 106 3.53 14.01 18.46
C LEU A 106 2.73 13.99 19.76
N GLN A 107 2.93 12.98 20.62
CA GLN A 107 2.33 12.94 21.96
C GLN A 107 2.86 14.06 22.86
N ILE A 108 4.17 14.33 22.83
CA ILE A 108 4.80 15.44 23.57
C ILE A 108 4.29 16.80 23.07
N LEU A 109 4.16 16.98 21.76
CA LEU A 109 3.62 18.23 21.19
C LEU A 109 2.14 18.42 21.52
N ARG A 110 1.35 17.35 21.59
CA ARG A 110 -0.04 17.40 22.06
C ARG A 110 -0.13 17.78 23.54
N SER A 111 0.71 17.24 24.42
CA SER A 111 0.69 17.62 25.85
C SER A 111 1.08 19.08 26.07
N TRP A 112 2.00 19.63 25.27
CA TRP A 112 2.34 21.06 25.30
C TRP A 112 1.19 21.98 24.88
N LYS A 113 0.32 21.53 23.97
CA LYS A 113 -0.83 22.33 23.51
C LYS A 113 -1.98 22.37 24.54
N TYR A 114 -2.06 21.39 25.44
CA TYR A 114 -3.09 21.32 26.49
C TYR A 114 -2.57 21.70 27.90
N GLY A 115 -1.25 21.76 28.13
CA GLY A 115 -0.65 22.19 29.40
C GLY A 115 -0.62 23.70 29.65
N LYS A 116 -0.91 24.55 28.64
CA LYS A 116 -0.96 26.01 28.77
C LYS A 116 -2.36 26.59 29.02
N ALA A 117 -3.37 25.73 29.26
CA ALA A 117 -4.75 26.18 29.51
C ALA A 117 -5.15 26.23 31.00
N HIS A 118 -4.26 25.89 31.94
CA HIS A 118 -4.54 25.97 33.38
C HIS A 118 -3.39 26.63 34.14
N SER A 119 -3.33 27.96 34.11
CA SER A 119 -2.70 28.75 35.18
C SER A 119 -2.97 30.25 34.98
N TYR A 120 -4.25 30.65 34.96
CA TYR A 120 -4.71 31.99 35.34
C TYR A 120 -6.18 31.93 35.74
N VAL A 121 -6.46 31.59 37.00
CA VAL A 121 -7.31 32.32 37.95
C VAL A 121 -6.86 31.91 39.34
#